data_AF-A0A920RGH7-F1
#
_entry.id   AF-A0A920RGH7-F1
#
_cell.length_a   1.000
_cell.length_b   1.000
_cell.length_c   1.000
_cell.angle_alpha   90.00
_cell.angle_beta   90.00
_cell.angle_gamma   90.00
#
_symmetry.space_group_name_H-M   'P 1'
#
loop_
_entity.id
_entity.type
_entity.pdbx_description
1 polymer ?
#
loop_
_entity_poly.entity_id
_entity_poly.type
_entity_poly.pdbx_seq_one_letter_code
_entity_poly.pdbx_strand_id
1 'polypeptide(L)'
;MADNFANPSRSELWVAIGREVMGLATKRGIQPVGFNGFNPMAYLPGASDLEAQASIEEMAEFNRGSAKTHSGIWRDLAVRKRKTEVTEQLGVLVKLANEVEYDVPLITLSLI
;
A
#
# COMPACT_ATOMS: atom_id res chain seq x y z
N MET A 1 1.93 -12.53 -8.11
CA MET A 1 1.59 -11.31 -7.35
C MET A 1 0.31 -10.66 -7.86
N ALA A 2 0.04 -10.71 -9.17
CA ALA A 2 -1.20 -10.21 -9.78
C ALA A 2 -2.47 -10.65 -9.04
N ASP A 3 -2.57 -11.94 -8.66
CA ASP A 3 -3.74 -12.48 -7.96
C ASP A 3 -4.01 -11.82 -6.60
N ASN A 4 -3.01 -11.18 -5.98
CA ASN A 4 -3.24 -10.42 -4.74
C ASN A 4 -4.00 -9.12 -4.98
N PHE A 5 -3.69 -8.43 -6.08
CA PHE A 5 -4.37 -7.21 -6.49
C PHE A 5 -5.71 -7.52 -7.18
N ALA A 6 -5.78 -8.58 -7.97
CA ALA A 6 -6.99 -8.99 -8.68
C ALA A 6 -8.09 -9.61 -7.79
N ASN A 7 -7.82 -9.86 -6.50
CA ASN A 7 -8.80 -10.45 -5.60
C ASN A 7 -9.72 -9.36 -5.01
N PRO A 8 -11.01 -9.32 -5.38
CA PRO A 8 -11.92 -8.26 -4.97
C PRO A 8 -12.17 -8.21 -3.46
N SER A 9 -12.02 -9.35 -2.75
CA SER A 9 -12.16 -9.39 -1.28
C SER A 9 -11.08 -8.59 -0.54
N ARG A 10 -10.04 -8.12 -1.24
CA ARG A 10 -8.93 -7.33 -0.67
C ARG A 10 -8.97 -5.86 -1.10
N SER A 11 -9.81 -5.49 -2.06
CA SER A 11 -9.84 -4.15 -2.65
C SER A 11 -10.06 -3.08 -1.58
N GLU A 12 -11.03 -3.28 -0.67
CA GLU A 12 -11.32 -2.30 0.39
C GLU A 12 -10.09 -2.02 1.27
N LEU A 13 -9.35 -3.06 1.64
CA LEU A 13 -8.13 -2.92 2.44
C LEU A 13 -7.02 -2.19 1.66
N TRP A 14 -6.84 -2.53 0.37
CA TRP A 14 -5.86 -1.86 -0.48
C TRP A 14 -6.16 -0.37 -0.64
N VAL A 15 -7.42 -0.02 -0.88
CA VAL A 15 -7.88 1.37 -0.98
C VAL A 15 -7.64 2.11 0.34
N ALA A 16 -8.03 1.51 1.47
CA ALA A 16 -7.92 2.16 2.76
C ALA A 16 -6.46 2.40 3.18
N ILE A 17 -5.56 1.42 3.02
CA ILE A 17 -4.13 1.60 3.30
C ILE A 17 -3.51 2.61 2.34
N GLY A 18 -3.86 2.56 1.05
CA GLY A 18 -3.40 3.55 0.07
C GLY A 18 -3.77 4.98 0.46
N ARG A 19 -5.01 5.17 0.96
CA ARG A 19 -5.50 6.46 1.44
C ARG A 19 -4.75 6.96 2.67
N GLU A 20 -4.41 6.10 3.64
CA GLU A 20 -3.59 6.50 4.79
C GLU A 20 -2.21 6.99 4.36
N VAL A 21 -1.52 6.26 3.48
CA VAL A 21 -0.17 6.66 3.02
C VAL A 21 -0.23 7.95 2.21
N MET A 22 -1.17 8.09 1.28
CA MET A 22 -1.27 9.28 0.42
C MET A 22 -1.80 10.51 1.18
N GLY A 23 -2.70 10.32 2.14
CA GLY A 23 -3.16 11.37 3.04
C GLY A 23 -2.03 11.89 3.92
N LEU A 24 -1.21 10.99 4.48
CA LEU A 24 -0.01 11.37 5.24
C LEU A 24 1.00 12.13 4.37
N ALA A 25 1.27 11.65 3.15
CA ALA A 25 2.17 12.34 2.22
C ALA A 25 1.67 13.77 1.93
N THR A 26 0.37 13.92 1.68
CA THR A 26 -0.28 15.22 1.43
C THR A 26 -0.15 16.15 2.64
N LYS A 27 -0.43 15.65 3.85
CA LYS A 27 -0.29 16.42 5.10
C LYS A 27 1.14 16.93 5.31
N ARG A 28 2.14 16.19 4.81
CA ARG A 28 3.56 16.55 4.87
C ARG A 28 4.06 17.35 3.66
N GLY A 29 3.19 17.73 2.72
CA GLY A 29 3.57 18.48 1.51
C GLY A 29 4.45 17.68 0.55
N ILE A 30 4.39 16.34 0.61
CA ILE A 30 5.15 15.44 -0.26
C ILE A 30 4.29 15.09 -1.47
N GLN A 31 4.85 15.23 -2.67
CA GLN A 31 4.22 14.81 -3.92
C GLN A 31 4.65 13.37 -4.26
N PRO A 32 3.77 12.36 -4.10
CA PRO A 32 4.13 10.99 -4.42
C PRO A 32 4.18 10.77 -5.94
N VAL A 33 5.03 9.85 -6.38
CA VAL A 33 5.21 9.52 -7.80
C VAL A 33 4.62 8.14 -8.08
N GLY A 34 3.82 8.03 -9.14
CA GLY A 34 3.25 6.76 -9.57
C GLY A 34 4.26 5.85 -10.24
N PHE A 35 4.03 4.54 -10.15
CA PHE A 35 4.92 3.53 -10.72
C PHE A 35 4.20 2.19 -10.89
N ASN A 36 4.45 1.48 -12.00
CA ASN A 36 3.99 0.11 -12.22
C ASN A 36 2.48 -0.11 -11.96
N GLY A 37 1.63 0.81 -12.44
CA GLY A 37 0.17 0.79 -12.26
C GLY A 37 -0.33 1.42 -10.96
N PHE A 38 0.54 1.74 -10.02
CA PHE A 38 0.16 2.53 -8.85
C PHE A 38 0.00 4.01 -9.24
N ASN A 39 -1.21 4.54 -9.08
CA ASN A 39 -1.54 5.95 -9.26
C ASN A 39 -1.80 6.61 -7.90
N PRO A 40 -0.88 7.41 -7.35
CA PRO A 40 -1.05 8.10 -6.07
C PRO A 40 -2.30 8.97 -5.98
N MET A 41 -2.67 9.61 -7.10
CA MET A 41 -3.81 10.54 -7.14
C MET A 41 -5.13 9.84 -6.85
N ALA A 42 -5.22 8.55 -7.20
CA ALA A 42 -6.40 7.73 -6.98
C ALA A 42 -6.71 7.45 -5.50
N TYR A 43 -5.80 7.78 -4.58
CA TYR A 43 -5.97 7.56 -3.15
C TYR A 43 -5.94 8.86 -2.32
N LEU A 44 -5.95 10.02 -2.98
CA LEU A 44 -5.99 11.31 -2.28
C LEU A 44 -7.39 11.62 -1.70
N PRO A 45 -7.49 12.53 -0.72
CA PRO A 45 -8.78 13.06 -0.29
C PRO A 45 -9.59 13.60 -1.48
N GLY A 46 -10.82 13.10 -1.63
CA GLY A 46 -11.71 13.45 -2.75
C GLY A 46 -11.63 12.52 -3.96
N ALA A 47 -10.67 11.60 -4.03
CA ALA A 47 -10.62 10.56 -5.06
C ALA A 47 -11.71 9.50 -4.82
N SER A 48 -12.34 9.06 -5.90
CA SER A 48 -13.39 8.05 -5.89
C SER A 48 -12.84 6.64 -5.68
N ASP A 49 -13.68 5.75 -5.15
CA ASP A 49 -13.33 4.32 -5.05
C ASP A 49 -13.07 3.69 -6.43
N LEU A 50 -13.71 4.22 -7.48
CA LEU A 50 -13.50 3.75 -8.86
C LEU A 50 -12.10 4.06 -9.36
N GLU A 51 -11.56 5.25 -9.07
CA GLU A 51 -10.18 5.61 -9.42
C GLU A 51 -9.18 4.71 -8.68
N ALA A 52 -9.40 4.46 -7.39
CA ALA A 52 -8.56 3.58 -6.60
C ALA A 52 -8.59 2.14 -7.13
N GLN A 53 -9.79 1.64 -7.46
CA GLN A 53 -9.99 0.32 -8.04
C GLN A 53 -9.31 0.17 -9.42
N ALA A 54 -9.39 1.19 -10.27
CA ALA A 54 -8.69 1.20 -11.56
C ALA A 54 -7.16 1.11 -11.37
N SER A 55 -6.60 1.83 -10.39
CA SER A 55 -5.17 1.70 -10.07
C SER A 55 -4.81 0.29 -9.56
N ILE A 56 -5.67 -0.35 -8.76
CA ILE A 56 -5.45 -1.74 -8.31
C ILE A 56 -5.45 -2.70 -9.50
N GLU A 57 -6.36 -2.51 -10.46
CA GLU A 57 -6.43 -3.30 -11.68
C GLU A 57 -5.18 -3.11 -12.55
N GLU A 58 -4.71 -1.89 -12.73
CA GLU A 58 -3.45 -1.62 -13.44
C GLU A 58 -2.25 -2.27 -12.75
N MET A 59 -2.18 -2.25 -11.41
CA MET A 59 -1.16 -2.99 -10.67
C MET A 59 -1.29 -4.50 -10.89
N ALA A 60 -2.50 -5.05 -10.94
CA ALA A 60 -2.72 -6.46 -11.24
C ALA A 60 -2.21 -6.81 -12.64
N GLU A 61 -2.61 -6.06 -13.66
CA GLU A 61 -2.19 -6.24 -15.05
C GLU A 61 -0.68 -6.12 -15.22
N PHE A 62 -0.06 -5.08 -14.66
CA PHE A 62 1.39 -4.92 -14.67
C PHE A 62 2.09 -6.16 -14.08
N ASN A 63 1.58 -6.69 -12.97
CA ASN A 63 2.17 -7.84 -12.31
C ASN A 63 1.90 -9.18 -13.02
N ARG A 64 0.95 -9.28 -13.97
CA ARG A 64 0.70 -10.52 -14.74
C ARG A 64 1.89 -10.90 -15.62
N GLY A 65 2.61 -9.91 -16.14
CA GLY A 65 3.83 -10.14 -16.94
C GLY A 65 5.04 -10.57 -16.12
N SER A 66 4.96 -10.54 -14.77
CA SER A 66 6.08 -10.89 -13.92
C SER A 66 6.23 -12.40 -13.75
N ALA A 67 7.46 -12.91 -13.88
CA ALA A 67 7.79 -14.29 -13.47
C ALA A 67 7.64 -14.51 -11.94
N LYS A 68 7.48 -13.44 -11.15
CA LYS A 68 7.35 -13.54 -9.68
C LYS A 68 5.91 -13.89 -9.28
N THR A 69 5.74 -15.12 -8.80
CA THR A 69 4.44 -15.57 -8.24
C THR A 69 4.17 -14.95 -6.86
N HIS A 70 5.18 -14.72 -6.03
CA HIS A 70 5.06 -14.19 -4.66
C HIS A 70 6.06 -13.05 -4.39
N SER A 71 5.74 -12.18 -3.43
CA SER A 71 6.63 -11.11 -2.98
C SER A 71 7.82 -11.65 -2.17
N GLY A 72 8.85 -10.82 -1.99
CA GLY A 72 9.97 -11.13 -1.09
C GLY A 72 9.50 -11.33 0.36
N ILE A 73 8.65 -10.42 0.85
CA ILE A 73 7.99 -10.48 2.16
C ILE A 73 7.28 -11.83 2.35
N TRP A 74 6.50 -12.28 1.36
CA TRP A 74 5.84 -13.59 1.45
C TRP A 74 6.85 -14.72 1.61
N ARG A 75 7.97 -14.70 0.87
CA ARG A 75 8.98 -15.75 0.96
C ARG A 75 9.67 -15.75 2.32
N ASP A 76 9.90 -14.57 2.87
CA ASP A 76 10.51 -14.42 4.20
C ASP A 76 9.62 -15.00 5.30
N LEU A 77 8.31 -14.75 5.23
CA LEU A 77 7.34 -15.27 6.19
C LEU A 77 6.99 -16.74 5.97
N ALA A 78 6.57 -17.10 4.75
CA ALA A 78 5.98 -18.41 4.46
C ALA A 78 7.03 -19.51 4.29
N VAL A 79 8.20 -19.18 3.73
CA VAL A 79 9.26 -20.16 3.42
C VAL A 79 10.39 -20.08 4.43
N ARG A 80 11.00 -18.91 4.62
CA ARG A 80 12.19 -18.75 5.47
C ARG A 80 11.88 -18.65 6.96
N LYS A 81 10.62 -18.39 7.32
CA LYS A 81 10.16 -18.21 8.71
C LYS A 81 10.98 -17.15 9.47
N ARG A 82 11.34 -16.06 8.80
CA ARG A 82 12.13 -14.96 9.38
C ARG A 82 11.31 -13.68 9.47
N LYS A 83 11.74 -12.78 10.37
CA LYS A 83 11.20 -11.42 10.46
C LYS A 83 11.43 -10.67 9.14
N THR A 84 10.47 -9.82 8.81
CA THR A 84 10.52 -8.89 7.68
C THR A 84 10.93 -7.51 8.17
N GLU A 85 11.16 -6.60 7.24
CA GLU A 85 11.51 -5.21 7.48
C GLU A 85 10.25 -4.32 7.71
N VAL A 86 9.12 -4.93 8.12
CA VAL A 86 7.84 -4.24 8.27
C VAL A 86 7.90 -3.15 9.34
N THR A 87 8.59 -3.39 10.44
CA THR A 87 8.76 -2.42 11.52
C THR A 87 9.56 -1.22 11.05
N GLU A 88 10.63 -1.44 10.29
CA GLU A 88 11.51 -0.40 9.78
C GLU A 88 10.85 0.40 8.65
N GLN A 89 10.03 -0.23 7.80
CA GLN A 89 9.33 0.45 6.72
C GLN A 89 8.06 1.17 7.20
N LEU A 90 7.16 0.47 7.90
CA LEU A 90 5.86 1.03 8.33
C LEU A 90 5.95 1.80 9.64
N GLY A 91 6.86 1.42 10.56
CA GLY A 91 7.06 2.15 11.81
C GLY A 91 7.54 3.58 11.60
N VAL A 92 8.30 3.83 10.52
CA VAL A 92 8.66 5.19 10.11
C VAL A 92 7.41 5.99 9.74
N LEU A 93 6.42 5.40 9.05
CA LEU A 93 5.18 6.10 8.71
C LEU A 93 4.38 6.49 9.95
N VAL A 94 4.28 5.59 10.94
CA VAL A 94 3.61 5.91 12.23
C VAL A 94 4.31 7.07 12.94
N LYS A 95 5.65 7.06 13.01
CA LYS A 95 6.41 8.17 13.58
C LYS A 95 6.12 9.49 12.83
N LEU A 96 6.18 9.46 11.50
CA LEU A 96 5.95 10.64 10.67
C LEU A 96 4.52 11.16 10.77
N ALA A 97 3.54 10.28 11.00
CA ALA A 97 2.14 10.63 11.20
C ALA A 97 1.92 11.34 12.55
N ASN A 98 2.54 10.84 13.61
CA ASN A 98 2.49 11.46 14.94
C ASN A 98 3.10 12.88 14.94
N GLU A 99 4.18 13.12 14.20
CA GLU A 99 4.81 14.44 14.07
C GLU A 99 3.89 15.53 13.48
N VAL A 100 2.86 15.13 12.73
CA VAL A 100 1.93 16.04 12.05
C VAL A 100 0.48 15.85 12.47
N GLU A 101 0.24 15.13 13.57
CA GLU A 101 -1.08 14.85 14.14
C GLU A 101 -2.05 14.28 13.07
N TYR A 102 -1.60 13.23 12.38
CA TYR A 102 -2.39 12.54 11.35
C TYR A 102 -2.60 11.07 11.75
N ASP A 103 -3.84 10.60 11.65
CA ASP A 103 -4.19 9.23 12.02
C ASP A 103 -3.90 8.24 10.89
N VAL A 104 -3.20 7.15 11.22
CA VAL A 104 -2.89 6.03 10.32
C VAL A 104 -3.17 4.67 10.98
N PRO A 105 -4.44 4.39 11.36
CA PRO A 105 -4.78 3.23 12.17
C PRO A 105 -4.47 1.88 11.50
N LEU A 106 -4.64 1.73 10.18
CA LEU A 106 -4.34 0.47 9.49
C LEU A 106 -2.84 0.22 9.38
N ILE A 107 -2.05 1.27 9.14
CA ILE A 107 -0.58 1.17 9.17
C ILE A 107 -0.11 0.83 10.59
N THR A 108 -0.73 1.40 11.62
CA THR A 108 -0.41 1.11 13.03
C THR A 108 -0.75 -0.34 13.41
N LEU A 109 -1.91 -0.84 12.99
CA LEU A 109 -2.33 -2.23 13.21
C LEU A 109 -1.38 -3.24 12.55
N SER A 110 -0.70 -2.86 11.48
CA SER A 110 0.24 -3.72 10.76
C SER A 110 1.57 -3.96 11.49
N LEU A 111 1.77 -3.32 12.65
CA LEU A 111 2.98 -3.43 13.48
C LEU A 111 2.82 -4.34 14.71
N ILE A 112 1.61 -4.90 14.92
CA ILE A 112 1.26 -5.75 16.06
C ILE A 112 1.37 -7.23 15.66
#